data_AF-A0A7Y6RFZ6-F1
#
_entry.id   AF-A0A7Y6RFZ6-F1
#
_cell.length_a   1.000
_cell.length_b   1.000
_cell.length_c   1.000
_cell.angle_alpha   90.00
_cell.angle_beta   90.00
_cell.angle_gamma   90.00
#
_symmetry.space_group_name_H-M   'P 1'
#
loop_
_entity.id
_entity.type
_entity.pdbx_description
1 polymer ?
#
loop_
_entity_poly.entity_id
_entity_poly.type
_entity_poly.pdbx_seq_one_letter_code
_entity_poly.pdbx_strand_id
1 'polypeptide(L)'
;MKIKAIIFGATVATILSTPVLASQGNTSQGVPTLERGVSSTQILAQGQSKRFNINIEQATTLQVTSEHFPGIRSYGNRISAVLYNESGQRVAEASSPQGHFNLVHQLQPGNYQLEVTGRSGGGSNANDDNRYELHVDY
;
A
#
# COMPACT_ATOMS: atom_id res chain seq x y z
N MET A 1 -62.43 2.70 -49.17
CA MET A 1 -62.65 2.17 -47.80
C MET A 1 -61.29 1.82 -47.22
N LYS A 2 -60.97 2.30 -46.00
CA LYS A 2 -59.64 2.22 -45.37
C LYS A 2 -59.70 1.23 -44.21
N ILE A 3 -58.87 0.19 -44.21
CA ILE A 3 -58.74 -0.76 -43.10
C ILE A 3 -57.54 -0.32 -42.27
N LYS A 4 -57.78 0.02 -41.00
CA LYS A 4 -56.73 0.31 -40.01
C LYS A 4 -56.47 -0.95 -39.20
N ALA A 5 -55.24 -1.46 -39.25
CA ALA A 5 -54.72 -2.43 -38.29
C ALA A 5 -53.58 -1.74 -37.53
N ILE A 6 -53.73 -1.59 -36.22
CA ILE A 6 -52.68 -1.11 -35.32
C ILE A 6 -52.25 -2.33 -34.49
N ILE A 7 -50.98 -2.71 -34.67
CA ILE A 7 -50.35 -3.81 -33.98
C ILE A 7 -49.78 -3.30 -32.64
N PHE A 8 -49.93 -4.15 -31.62
CA PHE A 8 -49.37 -4.08 -30.27
C PHE A 8 -47.86 -3.79 -30.25
N GLY A 9 -47.44 -2.92 -29.33
CA GLY A 9 -46.04 -2.74 -28.95
C GLY A 9 -45.93 -2.47 -27.45
N ALA A 10 -45.88 -3.53 -26.65
CA ALA A 10 -45.60 -3.44 -25.22
C ALA A 10 -44.09 -3.17 -25.03
N THR A 11 -43.73 -1.97 -24.60
CA THR A 11 -42.37 -1.65 -24.18
C THR A 11 -42.26 -1.88 -22.67
N VAL A 12 -41.50 -2.91 -22.31
CA VAL A 12 -41.12 -3.20 -20.92
C VAL A 12 -40.04 -2.19 -20.52
N ALA A 13 -40.39 -1.24 -19.66
CA ALA A 13 -39.41 -0.37 -19.02
C ALA A 13 -38.69 -1.16 -17.93
N THR A 14 -37.50 -1.68 -18.23
CA THR A 14 -36.58 -2.25 -17.25
C THR A 14 -35.99 -1.13 -16.39
N ILE A 15 -36.60 -0.89 -15.24
CA ILE A 15 -35.99 -0.15 -14.13
C ILE A 15 -34.80 -0.97 -13.63
N LEU A 16 -33.59 -0.55 -14.01
CA LEU A 16 -32.36 -1.03 -13.39
C LEU A 16 -32.28 -0.42 -11.98
N SER A 17 -32.69 -1.19 -10.98
CA SER A 17 -32.46 -0.87 -9.58
C SER A 17 -30.95 -0.91 -9.32
N THR A 18 -30.29 0.24 -9.34
CA THR A 18 -28.92 0.35 -8.83
C THR A 18 -28.96 0.14 -7.32
N PRO A 19 -28.27 -0.86 -6.76
CA PRO A 19 -28.14 -0.96 -5.33
C PRO A 19 -27.35 0.25 -4.84
N VAL A 20 -27.99 1.13 -4.07
CA VAL A 20 -27.27 2.10 -3.25
C VAL A 20 -26.61 1.30 -2.14
N LEU A 21 -25.30 1.04 -2.30
CA LEU A 21 -24.49 0.48 -1.23
C LEU A 21 -24.38 1.52 -0.12
N ALA A 22 -25.17 1.34 0.94
CA ALA A 22 -24.98 2.04 2.20
C ALA A 22 -23.65 1.58 2.82
N SER A 23 -22.63 2.42 2.75
CA SER A 23 -21.35 2.20 3.43
C SER A 23 -21.56 2.41 4.94
N GLN A 24 -21.98 1.35 5.61
CA GLN A 24 -22.02 1.29 7.06
C GLN A 24 -20.61 1.01 7.58
N GLY A 25 -20.02 2.05 8.19
CA GLY A 25 -19.04 2.01 9.27
C GLY A 25 -18.24 0.73 9.48
N ASN A 26 -17.33 0.42 8.56
CA ASN A 26 -16.10 -0.24 8.88
C ASN A 26 -15.06 0.36 7.95
N THR A 27 -14.05 1.01 8.52
CA THR A 27 -13.00 1.67 7.76
C THR A 27 -12.39 0.66 6.78
N SER A 28 -12.73 0.77 5.49
CA SER A 28 -11.80 0.44 4.42
C SER A 28 -10.63 1.39 4.57
N GLN A 29 -9.74 1.11 5.54
CA GLN A 29 -8.38 1.62 5.47
C GLN A 29 -7.79 0.90 4.26
N GLY A 30 -7.96 1.49 3.07
CA GLY A 30 -7.18 1.11 1.91
C GLY A 30 -5.69 1.13 2.29
N VAL A 31 -4.87 0.41 1.52
CA VAL A 31 -3.41 0.44 1.69
C VAL A 31 -2.97 1.91 1.81
N PRO A 32 -2.34 2.32 2.94
CA PRO A 32 -2.04 3.72 3.19
C PRO A 32 -1.12 4.28 2.11
N THR A 33 -1.40 5.50 1.65
CA THR A 33 -0.49 6.21 0.73
C THR A 33 0.72 6.69 1.52
N LEU A 34 1.90 6.41 0.98
CA LEU A 34 3.19 6.83 1.51
C LEU A 34 3.66 8.06 0.74
N GLU A 35 3.50 9.20 1.39
CA GLU A 35 3.90 10.50 0.86
C GLU A 35 5.36 10.80 1.18
N ARG A 36 5.92 11.80 0.49
CA ARG A 36 7.24 12.35 0.81
C ARG A 36 7.27 12.83 2.26
N GLY A 37 8.32 12.48 3.01
CA GLY A 37 8.50 12.83 4.41
C GLY A 37 8.72 11.62 5.31
N VAL A 38 8.30 11.74 6.57
CA VAL A 38 8.39 10.65 7.55
C VAL A 38 7.01 10.02 7.71
N SER A 39 6.91 8.71 7.49
CA SER A 39 5.69 7.95 7.70
C SER A 39 5.32 7.90 9.19
N SER A 40 4.05 7.72 9.52
CA SER A 40 3.66 7.37 10.89
C SER A 40 4.42 6.14 11.40
N THR A 41 4.73 6.10 12.69
CA THR A 41 5.41 4.97 13.33
C THR A 41 4.65 3.66 13.10
N GLN A 42 5.39 2.65 12.63
CA GLN A 42 4.86 1.32 12.33
C GLN A 42 5.42 0.29 13.30
N ILE A 43 4.66 -0.78 13.53
CA ILE A 43 5.10 -1.95 14.30
C ILE A 43 5.53 -3.06 13.33
N LEU A 44 6.76 -3.51 13.48
CA LEU A 44 7.33 -4.67 12.81
C LEU A 44 6.84 -5.94 13.50
N ALA A 45 5.65 -6.41 13.12
CA ALA A 45 5.09 -7.66 13.62
C ALA A 45 5.61 -8.85 12.81
N GLN A 46 6.11 -9.88 13.49
CA GLN A 46 6.65 -11.07 12.85
C GLN A 46 5.58 -11.74 11.97
N GLY A 47 5.90 -11.98 10.69
CA GLY A 47 4.99 -12.62 9.74
C GLY A 47 3.85 -11.71 9.26
N GLN A 48 3.89 -10.41 9.53
CA GLN A 48 2.95 -9.43 8.98
C GLN A 48 3.71 -8.45 8.07
N SER A 49 3.36 -8.45 6.78
CA SER A 49 3.84 -7.43 5.85
C SER A 49 2.98 -6.18 5.96
N LYS A 50 3.61 -5.01 5.88
CA LYS A 50 2.91 -3.74 5.72
C LYS A 50 3.06 -3.27 4.29
N ARG A 51 1.95 -2.91 3.65
CA ARG A 51 1.96 -2.37 2.30
C ARG A 51 1.64 -0.89 2.34
N PHE A 52 2.24 -0.17 1.41
CA PHE A 52 2.05 1.24 1.20
C PHE A 52 1.93 1.55 -0.28
N ASN A 53 1.00 2.42 -0.66
CA ASN A 53 0.87 2.91 -2.03
C ASN A 53 1.77 4.12 -2.22
N ILE A 54 2.49 4.19 -3.34
CA ILE A 54 3.29 5.35 -3.73
C ILE A 54 2.79 5.79 -5.11
N ASN A 55 2.38 7.04 -5.24
CA ASN A 55 2.04 7.64 -6.52
C ASN A 55 3.18 8.55 -6.97
N ILE A 56 3.73 8.26 -8.15
CA ILE A 56 4.80 9.04 -8.76
C ILE A 56 4.18 9.84 -9.91
N GLU A 57 4.12 11.15 -9.79
CA GLU A 57 3.56 12.02 -10.82
C GLU A 57 4.57 12.32 -11.94
N GLN A 58 5.85 12.38 -11.60
CA GLN A 58 6.95 12.72 -12.50
C GLN A 58 8.14 11.77 -12.31
N ALA A 59 8.92 11.54 -13.36
CA ALA A 59 10.10 10.68 -13.26
C ALA A 59 11.07 11.21 -12.19
N THR A 60 11.38 10.39 -11.19
CA THR A 60 12.14 10.79 -10.00
C THR A 60 12.94 9.62 -9.43
N THR A 61 13.89 9.92 -8.56
CA THR A 61 14.61 8.90 -7.79
C THR A 61 13.94 8.74 -6.44
N LEU A 62 13.23 7.63 -6.25
CA LEU A 62 12.67 7.28 -4.95
C LEU A 62 13.78 6.80 -4.03
N GLN A 63 13.87 7.44 -2.87
CA GLN A 63 14.66 6.96 -1.73
C GLN A 63 13.73 6.64 -0.57
N VAL A 64 13.78 5.41 -0.08
CA VAL A 64 13.08 4.99 1.15
C VAL A 64 14.07 4.38 2.11
N THR A 65 14.21 4.98 3.28
CA THR A 65 15.03 4.45 4.38
C THR A 65 14.18 4.11 5.58
N SER A 66 14.45 2.98 6.22
CA SER A 66 13.84 2.66 7.52
C SER A 66 14.75 3.10 8.66
N GLU A 67 14.18 3.77 9.65
CA GLU A 67 14.85 4.13 10.90
C GLU A 67 14.17 3.44 12.09
N HIS A 68 14.97 2.94 13.04
CA HIS A 68 14.50 2.46 14.35
C HIS A 68 14.85 3.50 15.41
N PHE A 69 14.03 3.61 16.45
CA PHE A 69 14.26 4.59 17.51
C PHE A 69 15.65 4.44 18.15
N PRO A 70 16.41 5.54 18.32
CA PRO A 70 17.75 5.51 18.89
C PRO A 70 17.74 5.03 20.35
N GLY A 71 18.80 4.31 20.74
CA GLY A 71 18.94 3.72 22.08
C GLY A 71 18.55 2.25 22.17
N ILE A 72 18.01 1.68 21.09
CA ILE A 72 17.56 0.30 21.03
C ILE A 72 18.51 -0.55 20.18
N ARG A 73 18.94 -1.68 20.75
CA ARG A 73 19.82 -2.64 20.07
C ARG A 73 18.98 -3.51 19.13
N SER A 74 18.83 -3.12 17.86
CA SER A 74 18.14 -3.92 16.82
C SER A 74 18.91 -5.18 16.38
N TYR A 75 19.79 -5.74 17.23
CA TYR A 75 20.56 -6.95 16.91
C TYR A 75 19.61 -8.13 16.71
N GLY A 76 19.52 -8.62 15.47
CA GLY A 76 18.66 -9.75 15.11
C GLY A 76 17.34 -9.36 14.43
N ASN A 77 16.98 -8.06 14.45
CA ASN A 77 15.87 -7.57 13.66
C ASN A 77 16.29 -7.54 12.19
N ARG A 78 15.54 -8.23 11.33
CA ARG A 78 15.74 -8.15 9.88
C ARG A 78 14.52 -7.47 9.29
N ILE A 79 14.75 -6.32 8.67
CA ILE A 79 13.74 -5.59 7.92
C ILE A 79 14.13 -5.59 6.44
N SER A 80 13.14 -5.80 5.60
CA SER A 80 13.25 -5.83 4.15
C SER A 80 12.12 -5.01 3.56
N ALA A 81 12.39 -4.36 2.44
CA ALA A 81 11.41 -3.68 1.63
C ALA A 81 11.47 -4.20 0.19
N VAL A 82 10.30 -4.40 -0.39
CA VAL A 82 10.14 -4.81 -1.78
C VAL A 82 9.23 -3.79 -2.46
N LEU A 83 9.70 -3.22 -3.57
CA LEU A 83 8.93 -2.30 -4.38
C LEU A 83 8.33 -3.03 -5.57
N TYR A 84 7.03 -2.89 -5.74
CA TYR A 84 6.25 -3.43 -6.84
C TYR A 84 5.73 -2.30 -7.71
N ASN A 85 5.67 -2.52 -9.02
CA ASN A 85 4.95 -1.63 -9.94
C ASN A 85 3.45 -1.98 -10.00
N GLU A 86 2.70 -1.25 -10.81
CA GLU A 86 1.27 -1.43 -11.00
C GLU A 86 0.86 -2.83 -11.49
N SER A 87 1.71 -3.50 -12.27
CA SER A 87 1.47 -4.89 -12.71
C SER A 87 1.80 -5.94 -11.64
N GLY A 88 2.20 -5.51 -10.44
CA GLY A 88 2.60 -6.39 -9.34
C GLY A 88 3.98 -7.03 -9.53
N GLN A 89 4.78 -6.54 -10.49
CA GLN A 89 6.14 -6.99 -10.70
C GLN A 89 7.08 -6.29 -9.72
N ARG A 90 7.99 -7.05 -9.12
CA ARG A 90 9.04 -6.51 -8.27
C ARG A 90 10.05 -5.72 -9.11
N VAL A 91 10.18 -4.43 -8.82
CA VAL A 91 11.13 -3.51 -9.49
C VAL A 91 12.36 -3.22 -8.65
N ALA A 92 12.25 -3.26 -7.33
CA ALA A 92 13.39 -3.08 -6.42
C ALA A 92 13.20 -3.87 -5.12
N GLU A 93 14.30 -4.15 -4.43
CA GLU A 93 14.33 -4.78 -3.12
C GLU A 93 15.50 -4.22 -2.32
N ALA A 94 15.28 -3.97 -1.03
CA ALA A 94 16.33 -3.58 -0.10
C ALA A 94 16.16 -4.35 1.21
N SER A 95 17.25 -4.81 1.78
CA SER A 95 17.25 -5.39 3.12
C SER A 95 18.60 -5.16 3.78
N SER A 96 18.66 -5.08 5.10
CA SER A 96 19.94 -5.20 5.79
C SER A 96 19.86 -6.06 7.06
N PRO A 97 20.94 -6.80 7.38
CA PRO A 97 21.03 -7.59 8.61
C PRO A 97 21.10 -6.74 9.88
N GLN A 98 21.36 -5.44 9.75
CA GLN A 98 21.58 -4.50 10.84
C GLN A 98 20.26 -3.84 11.31
N GLY A 99 19.12 -4.37 10.86
CA GLY A 99 17.82 -3.83 11.22
C GLY A 99 17.54 -2.47 10.60
N HIS A 100 17.98 -2.20 9.38
CA HIS A 100 17.48 -1.06 8.60
C HIS A 100 17.56 -1.42 7.11
N PHE A 101 16.89 -0.67 6.24
CA PHE A 101 17.07 -0.77 4.80
C PHE A 101 17.19 0.63 4.19
N ASN A 102 17.84 0.71 3.04
CA ASN A 102 17.86 1.87 2.17
C ASN A 102 17.55 1.38 0.75
N LEU A 103 16.38 1.77 0.23
CA LEU A 103 15.93 1.47 -1.12
C LEU A 103 16.06 2.74 -1.95
N VAL A 104 16.90 2.70 -2.99
CA VAL A 104 17.05 3.81 -3.95
C VAL A 104 16.76 3.28 -5.35
N HIS A 105 15.78 3.87 -6.04
CA HIS A 105 15.41 3.44 -7.39
C HIS A 105 14.86 4.59 -8.23
N GLN A 106 15.19 4.61 -9.53
CA GLN A 106 14.58 5.54 -10.47
C GLN A 106 13.20 5.04 -10.89
N LEU A 107 12.17 5.86 -10.69
CA LEU A 107 10.79 5.55 -11.02
C LEU A 107 10.29 6.44 -12.15
N GLN A 108 9.51 5.83 -13.04
CA GLN A 108 8.70 6.55 -14.01
C GLN A 108 7.36 6.91 -13.38
N PRO A 109 6.62 7.89 -13.94
CA PRO A 109 5.28 8.21 -13.49
C PRO A 109 4.38 6.97 -13.44
N GLY A 110 3.66 6.77 -12.34
CA GLY A 110 2.81 5.61 -12.14
C GLY A 110 2.53 5.26 -10.69
N ASN A 111 1.80 4.18 -10.50
CA ASN A 111 1.47 3.64 -9.18
C ASN A 111 2.43 2.52 -8.80
N TYR A 112 2.93 2.59 -7.57
CA TYR A 112 3.82 1.60 -6.99
C TYR A 112 3.31 1.17 -5.63
N GLN A 113 3.73 -0.02 -5.20
CA GLN A 113 3.45 -0.54 -3.87
C GLN A 113 4.75 -0.91 -3.18
N LEU A 114 5.00 -0.33 -2.02
CA LEU A 114 6.09 -0.72 -1.15
C LEU A 114 5.57 -1.72 -0.13
N GLU A 115 6.10 -2.93 -0.14
CA GLU A 115 5.87 -3.92 0.91
C GLU A 115 7.07 -3.97 1.85
N VAL A 116 6.83 -3.66 3.12
CA VAL A 116 7.81 -3.77 4.19
C VAL A 116 7.53 -5.02 5.00
N THR A 117 8.54 -5.86 5.15
CA THR A 117 8.49 -7.10 5.92
C THR A 117 9.62 -7.12 6.92
N GLY A 118 9.43 -7.86 8.01
CA GLY A 118 10.56 -8.18 8.85
C GLY A 118 10.24 -9.14 9.98
N ARG A 119 11.27 -9.44 10.74
CA ARG A 119 11.20 -10.23 11.97
C ARG A 119 11.86 -9.44 13.08
N SER A 120 11.17 -9.34 14.21
CA SER A 120 11.75 -8.87 15.47
C SER A 120 12.23 -10.06 16.30
N GLY A 121 13.41 -9.95 16.93
CA GLY A 121 13.91 -10.99 17.83
C GLY A 121 13.10 -11.14 19.13
N GLY A 122 12.37 -10.09 19.53
CA GLY A 122 11.59 -10.01 20.76
C GLY A 122 10.12 -10.47 20.69
N GLY A 123 9.71 -11.14 19.60
CA GLY A 123 8.34 -11.60 19.41
C GLY A 123 7.36 -10.54 18.88
N SER A 124 6.08 -10.91 18.78
CA SER A 124 4.99 -10.14 18.13
C SER A 124 4.41 -8.99 18.98
N ASN A 125 4.84 -8.85 20.24
CA ASN A 125 4.30 -7.86 21.17
C ASN A 125 4.86 -6.47 20.86
N ALA A 126 4.03 -5.43 20.96
CA ALA A 126 4.44 -4.04 20.75
C ALA A 126 5.43 -3.60 21.85
N ASN A 127 6.73 -3.70 21.56
CA ASN A 127 7.81 -3.20 22.39
C ASN A 127 8.56 -2.14 21.57
N ASP A 128 9.25 -1.21 22.22
CA ASP A 128 9.93 -0.12 21.50
C ASP A 128 10.91 -0.65 20.43
N ASP A 129 11.45 -1.87 20.63
CA ASP A 129 12.37 -2.58 19.74
C ASP A 129 11.80 -3.06 18.40
N ASN A 130 10.48 -3.04 18.22
CA ASN A 130 9.88 -3.40 16.94
C ASN A 130 9.22 -2.21 16.23
N ARG A 131 9.45 -0.99 16.69
CA ARG A 131 8.93 0.20 16.01
C ARG A 131 9.91 0.73 14.98
N TYR A 132 9.37 1.10 13.82
CA TYR A 132 10.15 1.71 12.74
C TYR A 132 9.36 2.83 12.06
N GLU A 133 10.10 3.76 11.46
CA GLU A 133 9.58 4.81 10.60
C GLU A 133 10.22 4.69 9.22
N LEU A 134 9.49 5.11 8.20
CA LEU A 134 9.98 5.20 6.83
C LEU A 134 10.21 6.66 6.49
N HIS A 135 11.40 6.97 6.03
CA HIS A 135 11.74 8.28 5.50
C HIS A 135 11.76 8.15 3.99
N VAL A 136 10.99 9.00 3.34
CA VAL A 136 10.68 8.91 1.91
C VAL A 136 10.98 10.22 1.25
N ASP A 137 11.77 10.18 0.18
CA ASP A 137 12.11 11.34 -0.64
C ASP A 137 12.02 11.01 -2.13
N TYR A 138 11.44 11.92 -2.92
CA TYR A 138 11.27 11.83 -4.39
C TYR A 138 10.64 13.08 -4.99
#